data_AF-A0A7X6SFI6-F1
#
_entry.id   AF-A0A7X6SFI6-F1
#
_cell.length_a   1.000
_cell.length_b   1.000
_cell.length_c   1.000
_cell.angle_alpha   90.00
_cell.angle_beta   90.00
_cell.angle_gamma   90.00
#
_symmetry.space_group_name_H-M   'P 1'
#
loop_
_entity.id
_entity.type
_entity.pdbx_description
1 polymer ?
#
loop_
_entity_poly.entity_id
_entity_poly.type
_entity_poly.pdbx_seq_one_letter_code
_entity_poly.pdbx_strand_id
1 'polypeptide(L)'
;MAPPLDPRLLKRATATRAFLVAVALTGIANAGCIIAQAWLIAYAVSGVFASHSTVFDGPLPSLSAFIGLLALVFTIRAGLSWLSSWLAHRASASVKSQLRTDLMAARLANPRDTSTTSSTLIYLATQGLDNLDGYFAKYLPQLVMAAFIPVLVLVVILGQDIQAALIVAITLPLIPLFMALIGVATRDQVNRRLKYQTKLANHFTDLVTGLPTLQVFGRARAQLTGLKLVEQGSRIETMKTLRLAFVSGGVLELLATLSVALVAVSVGFRVVAGDLDLTTALFVLVLAPEAYLPVRLVGVHFHDSADGAAAANSVFRVIDAVAAPPAAPMAPPPPKTSEIVFDNVSVHYSGADQASLSHLSFALHPGEVVALVGRSGSGKSTALNALLGFVRPTSGAIRVGGIDLADIDLDAWRRQIAWVGQNPGMLRGTIGSNIAIGYPKATQSQLRSALDRAGGQDLALDRPLADDGEGLSAGERRRVALARALLRIEFGHAGLFVLDEPTAGLDQASEARVVAAVSASGVGAIVISHREALLQLADEMVPVGSQPAGAVGSEPEGGR
;
A
#
# COMPACT_ATOMS: atom_id res chain seq x y z
N MET A 1 -0.01 12.34 -19.93
CA MET A 1 0.52 12.57 -18.58
C MET A 1 -0.53 12.07 -17.61
N ALA A 2 -0.16 11.38 -16.53
CA ALA A 2 -1.13 11.22 -15.45
C ALA A 2 -1.50 12.63 -14.98
N PRO A 3 -2.78 12.97 -14.78
CA PRO A 3 -3.17 14.26 -14.25
C PRO A 3 -2.43 14.51 -12.91
N PRO A 4 -2.08 15.77 -12.58
CA PRO A 4 -1.38 16.09 -11.32
C PRO A 4 -2.14 15.60 -10.08
N LEU A 5 -3.44 15.33 -10.23
CA LEU A 5 -4.33 14.70 -9.26
C LEU A 5 -4.85 13.37 -9.83
N ASP A 6 -4.50 12.24 -9.21
CA ASP A 6 -5.15 10.95 -9.57
C ASP A 6 -6.59 10.97 -9.05
N PRO A 7 -7.61 10.87 -9.93
CA PRO A 7 -9.01 10.89 -9.52
C PRO A 7 -9.37 9.75 -8.56
N ARG A 8 -8.60 8.66 -8.51
CA ARG A 8 -8.78 7.57 -7.54
C ARG A 8 -8.46 8.02 -6.11
N LEU A 9 -7.44 8.86 -5.93
CA LEU A 9 -7.11 9.44 -4.62
C LEU A 9 -8.23 10.39 -4.13
N LEU A 10 -8.82 11.17 -5.04
CA LEU A 10 -9.95 12.08 -4.73
C LEU A 10 -11.28 11.36 -4.48
N LYS A 11 -11.45 10.13 -5.00
CA LYS A 11 -12.62 9.29 -4.77
C LYS A 11 -12.54 8.51 -3.46
N ARG A 12 -11.37 7.97 -3.10
CA ARG A 12 -11.20 7.14 -1.89
C ARG A 12 -10.95 7.93 -0.62
N ALA A 13 -10.31 9.10 -0.71
CA ALA A 13 -10.00 9.93 0.45
C ALA A 13 -10.90 11.18 0.45
N THR A 14 -12.10 11.06 1.04
CA THR A 14 -13.03 12.18 1.26
C THR A 14 -12.39 13.30 2.09
N ALA A 15 -11.48 12.94 3.00
CA ALA A 15 -10.67 13.87 3.79
C ALA A 15 -9.79 14.80 2.91
N THR A 16 -9.37 14.35 1.73
CA THR A 16 -8.52 15.13 0.81
C THR A 16 -9.23 16.37 0.29
N ARG A 17 -10.56 16.33 0.10
CA ARG A 17 -11.31 17.47 -0.44
C ARG A 17 -11.42 18.61 0.57
N ALA A 18 -11.82 18.30 1.80
CA ALA A 18 -11.89 19.28 2.88
C ALA A 18 -10.51 19.88 3.18
N PHE A 19 -9.47 19.03 3.14
CA PHE A 19 -8.09 19.46 3.26
C PHE A 19 -7.66 20.43 2.15
N LEU A 20 -7.91 20.11 0.88
CA LEU A 20 -7.56 20.97 -0.26
C LEU A 20 -8.22 22.35 -0.17
N VAL A 21 -9.50 22.37 0.23
CA VAL A 21 -10.23 23.64 0.46
C VAL A 21 -9.59 24.43 1.60
N ALA A 22 -9.27 23.77 2.72
CA ALA A 22 -8.64 24.44 3.85
C ALA A 22 -7.27 25.03 3.49
N VAL A 23 -6.45 24.31 2.73
CA VAL A 23 -5.15 24.80 2.24
C VAL A 23 -5.30 25.95 1.24
N ALA A 24 -6.32 25.91 0.38
CA ALA A 24 -6.62 27.01 -0.52
C ALA A 24 -7.00 28.28 0.25
N LEU A 25 -7.87 28.15 1.26
CA LEU A 25 -8.29 29.26 2.10
C LEU A 25 -7.13 29.85 2.91
N THR A 26 -6.32 29.01 3.56
CA THR A 26 -5.13 29.48 4.29
C THR A 26 -4.13 30.13 3.35
N GLY A 27 -3.99 29.61 2.12
CA GLY A 27 -3.13 30.18 1.08
C GLY A 27 -3.55 31.57 0.62
N ILE A 28 -4.84 31.75 0.33
CA ILE A 28 -5.40 33.06 -0.05
C ILE A 28 -5.24 34.06 1.09
N ALA A 29 -5.54 33.65 2.33
CA ALA A 29 -5.36 34.51 3.51
C ALA A 29 -3.88 34.89 3.73
N ASN A 30 -2.96 33.93 3.53
CA ASN A 30 -1.52 34.17 3.62
C ASN A 30 -1.04 35.15 2.54
N ALA A 31 -1.57 35.04 1.33
CA ALA A 31 -1.29 35.97 0.23
C ALA A 31 -1.79 37.40 0.53
N GLY A 32 -2.98 37.52 1.14
CA GLY A 32 -3.48 38.80 1.65
C GLY A 32 -2.54 39.41 2.71
N CYS A 33 -1.99 38.59 3.61
CA CYS A 33 -0.99 39.05 4.59
C CYS A 33 0.30 39.53 3.93
N ILE A 34 0.77 38.86 2.86
CA ILE A 34 1.94 39.29 2.09
C ILE A 34 1.71 40.68 1.47
N ILE A 35 0.54 40.88 0.86
CA ILE A 35 0.16 42.16 0.25
C ILE A 35 0.08 43.26 1.31
N ALA A 36 -0.59 42.99 2.43
CA ALA A 36 -0.67 43.92 3.55
C ALA A 36 0.73 44.27 4.11
N GLN A 37 1.60 43.27 4.26
CA GLN A 37 2.98 43.47 4.71
C GLN A 37 3.77 44.35 3.73
N ALA A 38 3.71 44.07 2.43
CA ALA A 38 4.39 44.87 1.42
C ALA A 38 3.89 46.32 1.43
N TRP A 39 2.59 46.54 1.56
CA TRP A 39 1.98 47.87 1.61
C TRP A 39 2.41 48.64 2.86
N LEU A 40 2.37 48.01 4.04
CA LEU A 40 2.80 48.63 5.30
C LEU A 40 4.28 49.01 5.28
N ILE A 41 5.14 48.15 4.72
CA ILE A 41 6.57 48.45 4.56
C ILE A 41 6.77 49.63 3.61
N ALA A 42 6.14 49.60 2.44
CA ALA A 42 6.27 50.65 1.45
C ALA A 42 5.78 52.02 1.96
N TYR A 43 4.61 52.04 2.60
CA TYR A 43 4.02 53.26 3.15
C TYR A 43 4.84 53.82 4.30
N ALA A 44 5.29 52.98 5.24
CA ALA A 44 6.11 53.42 6.37
C ALA A 44 7.46 53.98 5.89
N VAL A 45 8.15 53.30 4.98
CA VAL A 45 9.45 53.76 4.45
C VAL A 45 9.29 55.05 3.66
N SER A 46 8.32 55.10 2.73
CA SER A 46 8.11 56.30 1.90
C SER A 46 7.66 57.50 2.74
N GLY A 47 6.80 57.29 3.74
CA GLY A 47 6.30 58.38 4.57
C GLY A 47 7.37 58.98 5.49
N VAL A 48 8.26 58.16 6.08
CA VAL A 48 9.42 58.68 6.84
C VAL A 48 10.37 59.43 5.91
N PHE A 49 10.62 58.88 4.72
CA PHE A 49 11.54 59.50 3.76
C PHE A 49 11.01 60.84 3.24
N ALA A 50 9.71 60.96 2.96
CA ALA A 50 9.09 62.17 2.46
C ALA A 50 8.88 63.25 3.53
N SER A 51 8.45 62.88 4.74
CA SER A 51 8.12 63.84 5.80
C SER A 51 9.31 64.18 6.72
N HIS A 52 10.39 63.40 6.66
CA HIS A 52 11.51 63.45 7.62
C HIS A 52 11.06 63.37 9.09
N SER A 53 9.88 62.82 9.33
CA SER A 53 9.24 62.74 10.64
C SER A 53 8.71 61.32 10.89
N THR A 54 8.50 60.99 12.16
CA THR A 54 7.93 59.69 12.59
C THR A 54 6.44 59.78 12.91
N VAL A 55 5.84 60.94 12.65
CA VAL A 55 4.43 61.26 12.86
C VAL A 55 3.76 61.37 11.50
N PHE A 56 2.67 60.63 11.30
CA PHE A 56 2.00 60.54 10.01
C PHE A 56 0.58 61.10 10.12
N ASP A 57 0.16 61.85 9.10
CA ASP A 57 -1.23 62.28 8.96
C ASP A 57 -2.06 61.10 8.43
N GLY A 58 -2.90 60.51 9.30
CA GLY A 58 -3.75 59.37 8.93
C GLY A 58 -4.16 58.46 10.10
N PRO A 59 -4.79 57.30 9.81
CA PRO A 59 -5.30 56.37 10.82
C PRO A 59 -4.20 55.66 11.64
N LEU A 60 -2.95 55.70 11.18
CA LEU A 60 -1.78 55.18 11.88
C LEU A 60 -0.83 56.35 12.18
N PRO A 61 -1.01 57.04 13.33
CA PRO A 61 -0.39 58.35 13.57
C PRO A 61 1.10 58.29 13.90
N SER A 62 1.64 57.10 14.21
CA SER A 62 3.04 56.93 14.64
C SER A 62 3.71 55.73 13.99
N LEU A 63 5.03 55.79 13.89
CA LEU A 63 5.85 54.65 13.45
C LEU A 63 5.64 53.41 14.33
N SER A 64 5.38 53.58 15.64
CA SER A 64 5.06 52.47 16.54
C SER A 64 3.74 51.77 16.19
N ALA A 65 2.75 52.50 15.69
CA ALA A 65 1.49 51.92 15.23
C ALA A 65 1.70 51.10 13.95
N PHE A 66 2.52 51.58 13.00
CA PHE A 66 2.94 50.80 11.84
C PHE A 66 3.68 49.53 12.22
N ILE A 67 4.66 49.61 13.13
CA ILE A 67 5.41 48.45 13.62
C ILE A 67 4.48 47.46 14.33
N GLY A 68 3.54 47.93 15.16
CA GLY A 68 2.56 47.09 15.84
C GLY A 68 1.64 46.34 14.88
N LEU A 69 1.12 47.02 13.87
CA LEU A 69 0.28 46.40 12.84
C LEU A 69 1.10 45.44 11.95
N LEU A 70 2.32 45.80 11.59
CA LEU A 70 3.24 44.94 10.85
C LEU A 70 3.52 43.65 11.65
N ALA A 71 3.82 43.77 12.95
CA ALA A 71 4.03 42.63 13.84
C ALA A 71 2.79 41.73 13.89
N LEU A 72 1.59 42.31 14.02
CA LEU A 72 0.33 41.56 13.98
C LEU A 72 0.16 40.79 12.66
N VAL A 73 0.40 41.43 11.50
CA VAL A 73 0.33 40.78 10.19
C VAL A 73 1.35 39.65 10.08
N PHE A 74 2.58 39.84 10.57
CA PHE A 74 3.58 38.77 10.61
C PHE A 74 3.16 37.59 11.50
N THR A 75 2.57 37.86 12.67
CA THR A 75 2.07 36.81 13.56
C THR A 75 0.92 36.03 12.92
N ILE A 76 -0.02 36.72 12.26
CA ILE A 76 -1.12 36.08 11.52
C ILE A 76 -0.55 35.24 10.36
N ARG A 77 0.39 35.78 9.58
CA ARG A 77 1.07 35.07 8.48
C ARG A 77 1.75 33.80 8.99
N ALA A 78 2.49 33.89 10.09
CA ALA A 78 3.15 32.74 10.72
C ALA A 78 2.13 31.69 11.19
N GLY A 79 1.04 32.12 11.82
CA GLY A 79 -0.05 31.24 12.25
C GLY A 79 -0.74 30.53 11.09
N LEU A 80 -1.02 31.25 10.00
CA LEU A 80 -1.61 30.68 8.77
C LEU A 80 -0.65 29.69 8.10
N SER A 81 0.64 30.02 8.01
CA SER A 81 1.65 29.12 7.47
C SER A 81 1.79 27.85 8.32
N TRP A 82 1.78 27.99 9.65
CA TRP A 82 1.81 26.85 10.57
C TRP A 82 0.56 25.98 10.42
N LEU A 83 -0.63 26.59 10.40
CA LEU A 83 -1.90 25.88 10.21
C LEU A 83 -1.92 25.13 8.88
N SER A 84 -1.47 25.77 7.80
CA SER A 84 -1.37 25.15 6.47
C SER A 84 -0.46 23.92 6.49
N SER A 85 0.74 24.04 7.09
CA SER A 85 1.68 22.91 7.22
C SER A 85 1.13 21.78 8.10
N TRP A 86 0.48 22.13 9.21
CA TRP A 86 -0.13 21.16 10.11
C TRP A 86 -1.27 20.39 9.44
N LEU A 87 -2.17 21.09 8.73
CA LEU A 87 -3.23 20.48 7.93
C LEU A 87 -2.65 19.53 6.87
N ALA A 88 -1.55 19.93 6.23
CA ALA A 88 -0.89 19.15 5.17
C ALA A 88 -0.29 17.84 5.68
N HIS A 89 0.44 17.88 6.80
CA HIS A 89 0.96 16.67 7.44
C HIS A 89 -0.15 15.77 8.00
N ARG A 90 -1.20 16.34 8.60
CA ARG A 90 -2.33 15.58 9.12
C ARG A 90 -3.10 14.87 8.01
N ALA A 91 -3.30 15.54 6.88
CA ALA A 91 -3.91 14.93 5.69
C ALA A 91 -3.06 13.78 5.16
N SER A 92 -1.74 13.97 5.00
CA SER A 92 -0.83 12.89 4.59
C SER A 92 -0.92 11.67 5.52
N ALA A 93 -0.85 11.89 6.84
CA ALA A 93 -0.94 10.82 7.83
C ALA A 93 -2.26 10.03 7.73
N SER A 94 -3.38 10.74 7.52
CA SER A 94 -4.70 10.10 7.35
C SER A 94 -4.79 9.24 6.08
N VAL A 95 -4.27 9.74 4.95
CA VAL A 95 -4.26 9.00 3.68
C VAL A 95 -3.33 7.79 3.77
N LYS A 96 -2.14 7.93 4.35
CA LYS A 96 -1.22 6.81 4.59
C LYS A 96 -1.85 5.74 5.46
N SER A 97 -2.52 6.12 6.55
CA SER A 97 -3.20 5.18 7.43
C SER A 97 -4.31 4.42 6.70
N GLN A 98 -5.16 5.12 5.95
CA GLN A 98 -6.24 4.50 5.19
C GLN A 98 -5.71 3.53 4.12
N LEU A 99 -4.73 3.96 3.32
CA LEU A 99 -4.13 3.12 2.30
C LEU A 99 -3.38 1.92 2.88
N ARG A 100 -2.76 2.05 4.05
CA ARG A 100 -2.15 0.91 4.76
C ARG A 100 -3.20 -0.10 5.18
N THR A 101 -4.32 0.35 5.75
CA THR A 101 -5.43 -0.52 6.13
C THR A 101 -6.03 -1.20 4.90
N ASP A 102 -6.29 -0.46 3.83
CA ASP A 102 -6.83 -1.01 2.57
C ASP A 102 -5.87 -2.02 1.93
N LEU A 103 -4.56 -1.75 1.95
CA LEU A 103 -3.53 -2.67 1.45
C LEU A 103 -3.51 -3.98 2.25
N MET A 104 -3.56 -3.90 3.58
CA MET A 104 -3.60 -5.08 4.45
C MET A 104 -4.91 -5.86 4.25
N ALA A 105 -6.04 -5.17 4.19
CA ALA A 105 -7.34 -5.79 3.92
C ALA A 105 -7.37 -6.50 2.55
N ALA A 106 -6.82 -5.86 1.51
CA ALA A 106 -6.72 -6.45 0.18
C ALA A 106 -5.84 -7.71 0.18
N ARG A 107 -4.70 -7.68 0.88
CA ARG A 107 -3.84 -8.86 1.01
C ARG A 107 -4.51 -9.98 1.80
N LEU A 108 -5.30 -9.67 2.82
CA LEU A 108 -6.07 -10.65 3.59
C LEU A 108 -7.24 -11.23 2.78
N ALA A 109 -7.84 -10.45 1.88
CA ALA A 109 -8.90 -10.92 0.98
C ALA A 109 -8.37 -11.89 -0.09
N ASN A 110 -7.12 -11.73 -0.53
CA ASN A 110 -6.45 -12.66 -1.46
C ASN A 110 -5.06 -13.11 -0.94
N PRO A 111 -4.99 -14.00 0.07
CA PRO A 111 -3.73 -14.39 0.71
C PRO A 111 -2.73 -15.10 -0.21
N ARG A 112 -3.24 -15.70 -1.30
CA ARG A 112 -2.49 -16.55 -2.24
C ARG A 112 -2.08 -15.83 -3.50
N ASP A 113 -2.29 -14.52 -3.58
CA ASP A 113 -1.79 -13.72 -4.69
C ASP A 113 -0.25 -13.84 -4.78
N THR A 114 0.23 -14.32 -5.92
CA THR A 114 1.65 -14.46 -6.27
C THR A 114 2.18 -13.28 -7.06
N SER A 115 1.31 -12.38 -7.54
CA SER A 115 1.72 -11.22 -8.34
C SER A 115 2.52 -10.20 -7.52
N THR A 116 2.32 -10.18 -6.20
CA THR A 116 3.01 -9.29 -5.27
C THR A 116 3.86 -10.10 -4.29
N THR A 117 5.18 -9.90 -4.34
CA THR A 117 6.12 -10.57 -3.41
C THR A 117 5.98 -10.03 -1.99
N SER A 118 6.32 -10.84 -0.99
CA SER A 118 6.34 -10.43 0.43
C SER A 118 7.23 -9.21 0.66
N SER A 119 8.38 -9.13 -0.02
CA SER A 119 9.28 -7.97 0.03
C SER A 119 8.62 -6.70 -0.48
N THR A 120 7.88 -6.79 -1.59
CA THR A 120 7.14 -5.66 -2.15
C THR A 120 6.03 -5.22 -1.20
N LEU A 121 5.29 -6.15 -0.58
CA LEU A 121 4.26 -5.83 0.41
C LEU A 121 4.84 -5.16 1.65
N ILE A 122 5.96 -5.66 2.19
CA ILE A 122 6.66 -5.05 3.32
C ILE A 122 7.10 -3.64 2.96
N TYR A 123 7.74 -3.46 1.80
CA TYR A 123 8.14 -2.14 1.30
C TYR A 123 6.94 -1.20 1.21
N LEU A 124 5.86 -1.60 0.52
CA LEU A 124 4.67 -0.75 0.35
C LEU A 124 4.02 -0.39 1.70
N ALA A 125 3.87 -1.36 2.61
CA ALA A 125 3.25 -1.13 3.92
C ALA A 125 4.10 -0.22 4.84
N THR A 126 5.42 -0.22 4.65
CA THR A 126 6.37 0.57 5.44
C THR A 126 6.79 1.83 4.69
N GLN A 127 7.90 1.77 3.94
CA GLN A 127 8.55 2.92 3.31
C GLN A 127 7.82 3.44 2.06
N GLY A 128 7.18 2.56 1.30
CA GLY A 128 6.53 2.91 0.05
C GLY A 128 5.42 3.95 0.25
N LEU A 129 4.59 3.77 1.28
CA LEU A 129 3.57 4.76 1.64
C LEU A 129 4.14 6.07 2.18
N ASP A 130 5.35 6.09 2.75
CA ASP A 130 5.97 7.34 3.23
C ASP A 130 6.34 8.29 2.08
N ASN A 131 6.53 7.78 0.86
CA ASN A 131 6.70 8.62 -0.33
C ASN A 131 5.46 9.50 -0.64
N LEU A 132 4.30 9.19 -0.05
CA LEU A 132 3.10 10.04 -0.15
C LEU A 132 3.22 11.34 0.64
N ASP A 133 4.13 11.43 1.62
CA ASP A 133 4.34 12.66 2.39
C ASP A 133 4.79 13.80 1.50
N GLY A 134 5.69 13.55 0.55
CA GLY A 134 6.10 14.56 -0.43
C GLY A 134 4.91 15.04 -1.27
N TYR A 135 4.07 14.12 -1.75
CA TYR A 135 2.92 14.43 -2.59
C TYR A 135 1.87 15.27 -1.85
N PHE A 136 1.41 14.81 -0.69
CA PHE A 136 0.31 15.44 0.05
C PHE A 136 0.74 16.61 0.95
N ALA A 137 1.93 16.54 1.55
CA ALA A 137 2.38 17.58 2.47
C ALA A 137 3.13 18.73 1.78
N LYS A 138 3.71 18.50 0.59
CA LYS A 138 4.51 19.51 -0.13
C LYS A 138 3.91 19.87 -1.49
N TYR A 139 3.86 18.91 -2.43
CA TYR A 139 3.52 19.20 -3.82
C TYR A 139 2.09 19.73 -3.99
N LEU A 140 1.10 19.07 -3.41
CA LEU A 140 -0.30 19.40 -3.60
C LEU A 140 -0.69 20.77 -2.99
N PRO A 141 -0.30 21.10 -1.74
CA PRO A 141 -0.42 22.46 -1.23
C PRO A 141 0.27 23.48 -2.13
N GLN A 142 1.47 23.17 -2.61
CA GLN A 142 2.25 24.08 -3.43
C GLN A 142 1.60 24.36 -4.80
N LEU A 143 0.94 23.38 -5.40
CA LEU A 143 0.15 23.58 -6.62
C LEU A 143 -1.00 24.57 -6.41
N VAL A 144 -1.72 24.44 -5.29
CA VAL A 144 -2.80 25.36 -4.93
C VAL A 144 -2.23 26.78 -4.77
N MET A 145 -1.14 26.92 -4.02
CA MET A 145 -0.47 28.20 -3.82
C MET A 145 0.01 28.82 -5.14
N ALA A 146 0.59 28.01 -6.04
CA ALA A 146 1.06 28.45 -7.35
C ALA A 146 -0.07 28.84 -8.32
N ALA A 147 -1.29 28.33 -8.12
CA ALA A 147 -2.44 28.74 -8.90
C ALA A 147 -3.02 30.10 -8.43
N PHE A 148 -3.06 30.35 -7.12
CA PHE A 148 -3.74 31.52 -6.56
C PHE A 148 -2.82 32.72 -6.30
N ILE A 149 -1.66 32.52 -5.68
CA ILE A 149 -0.79 33.62 -5.22
C ILE A 149 -0.29 34.47 -6.41
N PRO A 150 0.25 33.90 -7.51
CA PRO A 150 0.77 34.71 -8.60
C PRO A 150 -0.34 35.53 -9.29
N VAL A 151 -1.54 34.96 -9.42
CA VAL A 151 -2.70 35.66 -10.00
C VAL A 151 -3.12 36.82 -9.10
N LEU A 152 -3.23 36.59 -7.79
CA LEU A 152 -3.60 37.65 -6.83
C LEU A 152 -2.56 38.78 -6.83
N VAL A 153 -1.27 38.43 -6.77
CA VAL A 153 -0.18 39.40 -6.81
C VAL A 153 -0.19 40.18 -8.13
N LEU A 154 -0.36 39.51 -9.26
CA LEU A 154 -0.42 40.17 -10.58
C LEU A 154 -1.60 41.15 -10.67
N VAL A 155 -2.78 40.78 -10.17
CA VAL A 155 -3.96 41.68 -10.13
C VAL A 155 -3.68 42.91 -9.28
N VAL A 156 -3.01 42.73 -8.13
CA VAL A 156 -2.65 43.85 -7.25
C VAL A 156 -1.58 44.75 -7.87
N ILE A 157 -0.54 44.18 -8.50
CA ILE A 157 0.48 44.97 -9.21
C ILE A 157 -0.17 45.71 -10.40
N LEU A 158 -1.08 45.09 -11.14
CA LEU A 158 -1.77 45.72 -12.27
C LEU A 158 -2.56 46.97 -11.86
N GLY A 159 -3.16 46.97 -10.67
CA GLY A 159 -3.85 48.13 -10.13
C GLY A 159 -2.93 49.28 -9.68
N GLN A 160 -1.62 49.03 -9.57
CA GLN A 160 -0.63 49.99 -9.07
C GLN A 160 0.32 50.46 -10.18
N ASP A 161 0.87 49.53 -10.97
CA ASP A 161 1.74 49.83 -12.09
C ASP A 161 1.57 48.82 -13.24
N ILE A 162 1.03 49.31 -14.37
CA ILE A 162 0.73 48.50 -15.55
C ILE A 162 2.01 47.94 -16.19
N GLN A 163 3.11 48.71 -16.20
CA GLN A 163 4.36 48.27 -16.84
C GLN A 163 5.01 47.13 -16.06
N ALA A 164 5.14 47.24 -14.73
CA ALA A 164 5.61 46.16 -13.89
C ALA A 164 4.70 44.92 -13.98
N ALA A 165 3.38 45.11 -14.01
CA ALA A 165 2.44 44.02 -14.21
C ALA A 165 2.65 43.32 -15.55
N LEU A 166 2.91 44.06 -16.64
CA LEU A 166 3.20 43.49 -17.95
C LEU A 166 4.50 42.67 -17.94
N ILE A 167 5.56 43.19 -17.29
CA ILE A 167 6.82 42.44 -17.12
C ILE A 167 6.53 41.11 -16.42
N VAL A 168 5.84 41.13 -15.27
CA VAL A 168 5.51 39.92 -14.50
C VAL A 168 4.59 38.98 -15.30
N ALA A 169 3.58 39.51 -15.99
CA ALA A 169 2.66 38.71 -16.80
C ALA A 169 3.35 37.99 -17.96
N ILE A 170 4.38 38.60 -18.55
CA ILE A 170 5.17 38.00 -19.63
C ILE A 170 6.16 36.98 -19.06
N THR A 171 6.86 37.29 -17.97
CA THR A 171 7.94 36.45 -17.42
C THR A 171 7.42 35.25 -16.62
N LEU A 172 6.30 35.40 -15.91
CA LEU A 172 5.75 34.37 -15.03
C LEU A 172 5.39 33.06 -15.77
N PRO A 173 4.76 33.06 -16.96
CA PRO A 173 4.48 31.85 -17.73
C PRO A 173 5.72 31.15 -18.30
N LEU A 174 6.87 31.82 -18.42
CA LEU A 174 8.10 31.15 -18.85
C LEU A 174 8.55 30.09 -17.84
N ILE A 175 8.34 30.31 -16.54
CA ILE A 175 8.71 29.34 -15.50
C ILE A 175 8.06 27.95 -15.73
N PRO A 176 6.71 27.81 -15.79
CA PRO A 176 6.09 26.52 -16.03
C PRO A 176 6.38 25.98 -17.44
N LEU A 177 6.59 26.84 -18.44
CA LEU A 177 7.00 26.42 -19.79
C LEU A 177 8.35 25.70 -19.77
N PHE A 178 9.37 26.31 -19.16
CA PHE A 178 10.69 25.69 -19.01
C PHE A 178 10.64 24.45 -18.13
N MET A 179 9.81 24.46 -17.08
CA MET A 179 9.59 23.28 -16.24
C MET A 179 9.02 22.11 -17.04
N ALA A 180 8.01 22.36 -17.89
CA ALA A 180 7.45 21.33 -18.77
C ALA A 180 8.48 20.82 -19.79
N LEU A 181 9.28 21.70 -20.39
CA LEU A 181 10.32 21.34 -21.34
C LEU A 181 11.39 20.43 -20.70
N ILE A 182 11.88 20.80 -19.52
CA ILE A 182 12.86 20.01 -18.76
C ILE A 182 12.25 18.68 -18.32
N GLY A 183 11.02 18.69 -17.81
CA GLY A 183 10.31 17.48 -17.38
C GLY A 183 10.08 16.48 -18.51
N VAL A 184 9.76 16.95 -19.73
CA VAL A 184 9.66 16.10 -20.92
C VAL A 184 11.02 15.53 -21.31
N ALA A 185 12.09 16.35 -21.29
CA ALA A 185 13.44 15.93 -21.64
C ALA A 185 14.04 14.89 -20.67
N THR A 186 13.53 14.79 -19.44
CA THR A 186 14.11 13.96 -18.38
C THR A 186 13.23 12.79 -17.93
N ARG A 187 12.03 12.69 -18.51
CA ARG A 187 11.01 11.69 -18.16
C ARG A 187 11.51 10.24 -18.27
N ASP A 188 12.23 9.93 -19.34
CA ASP A 188 12.72 8.57 -19.61
C ASP A 188 13.87 8.18 -18.67
N GLN A 189 14.66 9.15 -18.22
CA GLN A 189 15.74 8.93 -17.25
C GLN A 189 15.16 8.63 -15.85
N VAL A 190 14.12 9.36 -15.43
CA VAL A 190 13.44 9.12 -14.13
C VAL A 190 12.75 7.75 -14.10
N ASN A 191 12.05 7.37 -15.17
CA ASN A 191 11.37 6.06 -15.24
C ASN A 191 12.34 4.88 -15.27
N ARG A 192 13.46 5.00 -16.00
CA ARG A 192 14.54 3.99 -15.97
C ARG A 192 15.12 3.87 -14.56
N ARG A 193 15.34 4.99 -13.87
CA ARG A 193 15.91 5.04 -12.51
C ARG A 193 15.05 4.33 -11.47
N LEU A 194 13.73 4.55 -11.45
CA LEU A 194 12.83 3.87 -10.51
C LEU A 194 12.89 2.34 -10.68
N LYS A 195 12.91 1.86 -11.93
CA LYS A 195 13.05 0.43 -12.23
C LYS A 195 14.39 -0.15 -11.75
N TYR A 196 15.49 0.60 -11.86
CA TYR A 196 16.80 0.17 -11.36
C TYR A 196 16.87 0.13 -9.83
N GLN A 197 16.31 1.13 -9.13
CA GLN A 197 16.26 1.13 -7.65
C GLN A 197 15.45 -0.03 -7.10
N THR A 198 14.29 -0.35 -7.69
CA THR A 198 13.49 -1.51 -7.26
C THR A 198 14.24 -2.82 -7.49
N LYS A 199 14.96 -2.96 -8.61
CA LYS A 199 15.81 -4.13 -8.87
C LYS A 199 16.91 -4.29 -7.83
N LEU A 200 17.55 -3.19 -7.41
CA LEU A 200 18.59 -3.20 -6.39
C LEU A 200 18.05 -3.56 -5.00
N ALA A 201 16.91 -2.99 -4.60
CA ALA A 201 16.28 -3.30 -3.31
C ALA A 201 15.84 -4.77 -3.23
N ASN A 202 15.28 -5.31 -4.32
CA ASN A 202 14.92 -6.72 -4.42
C ASN A 202 16.18 -7.60 -4.33
N HIS A 203 17.23 -7.28 -5.10
CA HIS A 203 18.48 -8.02 -5.04
C HIS A 203 19.09 -8.02 -3.63
N PHE A 204 19.11 -6.89 -2.94
CA PHE A 204 19.61 -6.80 -1.57
C PHE A 204 18.79 -7.66 -0.59
N THR A 205 17.46 -7.66 -0.74
CA THR A 205 16.57 -8.49 0.09
C THR A 205 16.80 -9.98 -0.16
N ASP A 206 16.98 -10.38 -1.42
CA ASP A 206 17.30 -11.76 -1.80
C ASP A 206 18.64 -12.21 -1.21
N LEU A 207 19.64 -11.32 -1.20
CA LEU A 207 20.95 -11.56 -0.59
C LEU A 207 20.87 -11.73 0.93
N VAL A 208 20.11 -10.88 1.62
CA VAL A 208 19.91 -10.98 3.08
C VAL A 208 19.17 -12.26 3.44
N THR A 209 18.13 -12.61 2.67
CA THR A 209 17.34 -13.83 2.90
C THR A 209 18.14 -15.10 2.60
N GLY A 210 18.98 -15.08 1.56
CA GLY A 210 19.85 -16.20 1.18
C GLY A 210 21.19 -16.27 1.93
N LEU A 211 21.49 -15.32 2.81
CA LEU A 211 22.77 -15.22 3.50
C LEU A 211 23.15 -16.48 4.30
N PRO A 212 22.23 -17.15 5.03
CA PRO A 212 22.55 -18.40 5.72
C PRO A 212 23.01 -19.50 4.74
N THR A 213 22.33 -19.63 3.60
CA THR A 213 22.72 -20.57 2.53
C THR A 213 24.11 -20.23 1.99
N LEU A 214 24.39 -18.96 1.73
CA LEU A 214 25.68 -18.49 1.21
C LEU A 214 26.83 -18.66 2.20
N GLN A 215 26.56 -18.56 3.51
CA GLN A 215 27.50 -18.87 4.58
C GLN A 215 27.81 -20.36 4.63
N VAL A 216 26.80 -21.23 4.53
CA VAL A 216 26.96 -22.69 4.47
C VAL A 216 27.84 -23.13 3.29
N PHE A 217 27.69 -22.48 2.13
CA PHE A 217 28.49 -22.77 0.93
C PHE A 217 29.80 -21.96 0.83
N GLY A 218 30.18 -21.17 1.84
CA GLY A 218 31.42 -20.39 1.86
C GLY A 218 31.52 -19.28 0.78
N ARG A 219 30.39 -18.88 0.18
CA ARG A 219 30.33 -17.97 -0.98
C ARG A 219 30.08 -16.50 -0.64
N ALA A 220 29.91 -16.16 0.64
CA ALA A 220 29.60 -14.80 1.10
C ALA A 220 30.61 -13.73 0.61
N ARG A 221 31.92 -14.05 0.55
CA ARG A 221 32.94 -13.08 0.09
C ARG A 221 32.88 -12.78 -1.41
N ALA A 222 32.41 -13.72 -2.23
CA ALA A 222 32.30 -13.51 -3.68
C ALA A 222 31.21 -12.47 -4.05
N GLN A 223 30.23 -12.28 -3.16
CA GLN A 223 29.17 -11.27 -3.36
C GLN A 223 29.58 -9.85 -2.98
N LEU A 224 30.66 -9.65 -2.21
CA LEU A 224 31.16 -8.31 -1.88
C LEU A 224 31.57 -7.52 -3.15
N THR A 225 32.11 -8.20 -4.16
CA THR A 225 32.46 -7.56 -5.44
C THR A 225 31.22 -7.11 -6.20
N GLY A 226 30.16 -7.93 -6.19
CA GLY A 226 28.86 -7.58 -6.77
C GLY A 226 28.21 -6.39 -6.06
N LEU A 227 28.31 -6.34 -4.73
CA LEU A 227 27.79 -5.23 -3.93
C LEU A 227 28.53 -3.90 -4.25
N LYS A 228 29.85 -3.91 -4.41
CA LYS A 228 30.63 -2.72 -4.76
C LYS A 228 30.29 -2.18 -6.16
N LEU A 229 30.05 -3.06 -7.13
CA LEU A 229 29.60 -2.66 -8.47
C LEU A 229 28.22 -2.01 -8.44
N VAL A 230 27.31 -2.58 -7.64
CA VAL A 230 25.97 -2.03 -7.39
C VAL A 230 26.04 -0.66 -6.71
N GLU A 231 26.89 -0.51 -5.69
CA GLU A 231 27.10 0.73 -4.96
C GLU A 231 27.63 1.84 -5.88
N GLN A 232 28.65 1.55 -6.70
CA GLN A 232 29.19 2.50 -7.66
C GLN A 232 28.15 2.93 -8.70
N GLY A 233 27.34 1.99 -9.21
CA GLY A 233 26.22 2.29 -10.10
C GLY A 233 25.21 3.23 -9.44
N SER A 234 24.82 2.96 -8.19
CA SER A 234 23.91 3.81 -7.42
C SER A 234 24.47 5.22 -7.20
N ARG A 235 25.76 5.34 -6.89
CA ARG A 235 26.44 6.63 -6.72
C ARG A 235 26.42 7.47 -8.00
N ILE A 236 26.78 6.88 -9.14
CA ILE A 236 26.81 7.58 -10.44
C ILE A 236 25.41 8.09 -10.81
N GLU A 237 24.39 7.26 -10.65
CA GLU A 237 23.00 7.63 -10.97
C GLU A 237 22.44 8.69 -10.02
N THR A 238 22.81 8.63 -8.73
CA THR A 238 22.47 9.67 -7.76
C THR A 238 23.10 11.01 -8.14
N MET A 239 24.38 11.03 -8.51
CA MET A 239 25.07 12.26 -8.93
C MET A 239 24.50 12.86 -10.22
N LYS A 240 24.13 12.04 -11.22
CA LYS A 240 23.44 12.51 -12.43
C LYS A 240 22.09 13.17 -12.09
N THR A 241 21.34 12.56 -11.17
CA THR A 241 20.06 13.12 -10.70
C THR A 241 20.25 14.46 -10.02
N LEU A 242 21.18 14.54 -9.08
CA LEU A 242 21.47 15.80 -8.37
C LEU A 242 21.89 16.88 -9.36
N ARG A 243 22.76 16.57 -10.32
CA ARG A 243 23.18 17.50 -11.36
C ARG A 243 21.99 18.06 -12.15
N LEU A 244 21.06 17.19 -12.54
CA LEU A 244 19.86 17.61 -13.26
C LEU A 244 18.95 18.50 -12.40
N ALA A 245 18.72 18.12 -11.14
CA ALA A 245 17.92 18.91 -10.21
C ALA A 245 18.54 20.30 -9.96
N PHE A 246 19.86 20.38 -9.78
CA PHE A 246 20.58 21.65 -9.60
C PHE A 246 20.56 22.53 -10.85
N VAL A 247 20.79 21.97 -12.04
CA VAL A 247 20.74 22.74 -13.29
C VAL A 247 19.33 23.25 -13.56
N SER A 248 18.32 22.40 -13.35
CA SER A 248 16.91 22.79 -13.48
C SER A 248 16.54 23.88 -12.48
N GLY A 249 16.93 23.74 -11.21
CA GLY A 249 16.69 24.76 -10.19
C GLY A 249 17.42 26.07 -10.48
N GLY A 250 18.66 25.99 -10.98
CA GLY A 250 19.48 27.16 -11.32
C GLY A 250 18.90 27.99 -12.46
N VAL A 251 18.38 27.35 -13.52
CA VAL A 251 17.69 28.07 -14.62
C VAL A 251 16.44 28.79 -14.12
N LEU A 252 15.66 28.15 -13.24
CA LEU A 252 14.47 28.75 -12.64
C LEU A 252 14.83 29.96 -11.75
N GLU A 253 15.90 29.85 -10.96
CA GLU A 253 16.39 30.95 -10.13
C GLU A 253 16.86 32.14 -10.96
N LEU A 254 17.59 31.87 -12.06
CA LEU A 254 18.05 32.90 -12.99
C LEU A 254 16.88 33.68 -13.61
N LEU A 255 15.81 32.99 -14.05
CA LEU A 255 14.65 33.64 -14.65
C LEU A 255 13.89 34.52 -13.66
N ALA A 256 13.68 34.02 -12.44
CA ALA A 256 13.00 34.77 -11.39
C ALA A 256 13.82 36.02 -10.98
N THR A 257 15.12 35.86 -10.76
CA THR A 257 16.01 36.97 -10.39
C THR A 257 16.12 38.01 -11.50
N LEU A 258 16.23 37.59 -12.77
CA LEU A 258 16.24 38.51 -13.91
C LEU A 258 14.92 39.28 -14.02
N SER A 259 13.78 38.62 -13.78
CA SER A 259 12.47 39.26 -13.83
C SER A 259 12.31 40.32 -12.73
N VAL A 260 12.73 40.01 -11.50
CA VAL A 260 12.74 40.97 -10.39
C VAL A 260 13.70 42.13 -10.69
N ALA A 261 14.86 41.86 -11.29
CA ALA A 261 15.80 42.91 -11.69
C ALA A 261 15.22 43.84 -12.76
N LEU A 262 14.50 43.30 -13.76
CA LEU A 262 13.81 44.11 -14.78
C LEU A 262 12.75 45.03 -14.17
N VAL A 263 11.94 44.51 -13.24
CA VAL A 263 10.97 45.32 -12.49
C VAL A 263 11.69 46.42 -11.69
N ALA A 264 12.75 46.06 -10.95
CA ALA A 264 13.50 47.00 -10.12
C ALA A 264 14.14 48.15 -10.93
N VAL A 265 14.76 47.83 -12.06
CA VAL A 265 15.41 48.82 -12.94
C VAL A 265 14.35 49.73 -13.59
N SER A 266 13.26 49.16 -14.10
CA SER A 266 12.17 49.92 -14.72
C SER A 266 11.50 50.88 -13.74
N VAL A 267 11.13 50.39 -12.56
CA VAL A 267 10.54 51.18 -11.48
C VAL A 267 11.51 52.26 -11.00
N GLY A 268 12.80 51.92 -10.82
CA GLY A 268 13.83 52.85 -10.37
C GLY A 268 14.01 54.06 -11.30
N PHE A 269 14.13 53.84 -12.61
CA PHE A 269 14.24 54.94 -13.57
C PHE A 269 13.00 55.84 -13.60
N ARG A 270 11.81 55.26 -13.45
CA ARG A 270 10.55 56.02 -13.45
C ARG A 270 10.35 56.85 -12.19
N VAL A 271 10.81 56.37 -11.04
CA VAL A 271 10.85 57.19 -9.80
C VAL A 271 11.80 58.37 -9.98
N VAL A 272 12.98 58.15 -10.57
CA VAL A 272 13.96 59.23 -10.82
C VAL A 272 13.44 60.24 -11.85
N ALA A 273 12.70 59.79 -12.86
CA ALA A 273 12.05 60.65 -13.86
C ALA A 273 10.82 61.41 -13.31
N GLY A 274 10.30 61.03 -12.14
CA GLY A 274 9.09 61.61 -11.54
C GLY A 274 7.77 61.02 -12.04
N ASP A 275 7.81 59.94 -12.84
CA ASP A 275 6.63 59.28 -13.43
C ASP A 275 5.94 58.29 -12.48
N LEU A 276 6.56 57.97 -11.33
CA LEU A 276 6.06 57.00 -10.36
C LEU A 276 6.41 57.43 -8.94
N ASP A 277 5.45 57.34 -8.01
CA ASP A 277 5.69 57.67 -6.61
C ASP A 277 6.50 56.58 -5.88
N LEU A 278 7.26 57.01 -4.86
CA LEU A 278 8.14 56.13 -4.09
C LEU A 278 7.38 55.02 -3.34
N THR A 279 6.14 55.28 -2.89
CA THR A 279 5.33 54.28 -2.17
C THR A 279 4.95 53.14 -3.11
N THR A 280 4.37 53.46 -4.26
CA THR A 280 4.01 52.48 -5.30
C THR A 280 5.24 51.72 -5.79
N ALA A 281 6.35 52.42 -6.02
CA ALA A 281 7.61 51.80 -6.43
C ALA A 281 8.12 50.75 -5.42
N LEU A 282 8.20 51.12 -4.13
CA LEU A 282 8.63 50.19 -3.07
C LEU A 282 7.65 49.03 -2.90
N PHE A 283 6.34 49.31 -3.00
CA PHE A 283 5.30 48.28 -2.90
C PHE A 283 5.44 47.23 -4.00
N VAL A 284 5.57 47.66 -5.25
CA VAL A 284 5.78 46.78 -6.41
C VAL A 284 7.10 46.00 -6.28
N LEU A 285 8.18 46.66 -5.83
CA LEU A 285 9.49 46.03 -5.66
C LEU A 285 9.47 44.89 -4.63
N VAL A 286 8.80 45.11 -3.48
CA VAL A 286 8.67 44.11 -2.41
C VAL A 286 7.74 42.97 -2.82
N LEU A 287 6.69 43.27 -3.59
CA LEU A 287 5.66 42.31 -3.95
C LEU A 287 6.05 41.42 -5.16
N ALA A 288 6.85 41.94 -6.11
CA ALA A 288 7.18 41.22 -7.33
C ALA A 288 7.82 39.83 -7.12
N PRO A 289 8.82 39.62 -6.23
CA PRO A 289 9.40 38.30 -5.99
C PRO A 289 8.40 37.25 -5.47
N GLU A 290 7.39 37.68 -4.73
CA GLU A 290 6.38 36.80 -4.11
C GLU A 290 5.46 36.15 -5.15
N ALA A 291 5.34 36.71 -6.37
CA ALA A 291 4.64 36.08 -7.48
C ALA A 291 5.35 34.83 -8.02
N TYR A 292 6.69 34.80 -7.98
CA TYR A 292 7.49 33.73 -8.60
C TYR A 292 7.78 32.57 -7.65
N LEU A 293 7.90 32.85 -6.35
CA LEU A 293 8.28 31.87 -5.34
C LEU A 293 7.38 30.62 -5.37
N PRO A 294 6.03 30.73 -5.40
CA PRO A 294 5.18 29.55 -5.36
C PRO A 294 5.32 28.66 -6.60
N VAL A 295 5.44 29.27 -7.78
CA VAL A 295 5.59 28.55 -9.06
C VAL A 295 6.93 27.81 -9.09
N ARG A 296 8.01 28.44 -8.58
CA ARG A 296 9.33 27.80 -8.46
C ARG A 296 9.32 26.59 -7.54
N LEU A 297 8.63 26.69 -6.40
CA LEU A 297 8.53 25.60 -5.43
C LEU A 297 7.76 24.39 -5.99
N VAL A 298 6.80 24.58 -6.91
CA VAL A 298 6.17 23.46 -7.64
C VAL A 298 7.22 22.69 -8.46
N GLY A 299 8.17 23.42 -9.08
CA GLY A 299 9.34 22.85 -9.77
C GLY A 299 10.16 21.94 -8.88
N VAL A 300 10.54 22.43 -7.71
CA VAL A 300 11.34 21.69 -6.72
C VAL A 300 10.61 20.44 -6.24
N HIS A 301 9.31 20.58 -5.93
CA HIS A 301 8.47 19.48 -5.42
C HIS A 301 7.91 18.57 -6.51
N PHE A 302 8.30 18.74 -7.77
CA PHE A 302 7.83 17.87 -8.84
C PHE A 302 8.26 16.41 -8.64
N HIS A 303 9.45 16.17 -8.10
CA HIS A 303 9.93 14.82 -7.79
C HIS A 303 9.11 14.17 -6.66
N ASP A 304 8.77 14.93 -5.62
CA ASP A 304 7.87 14.48 -4.56
C ASP A 304 6.52 14.00 -5.14
N SER A 305 6.06 14.63 -6.23
CA SER A 305 4.84 14.22 -6.92
C SER A 305 4.97 12.87 -7.65
N ALA A 306 6.11 12.66 -8.32
CA ALA A 306 6.36 11.46 -9.11
C ALA A 306 6.54 10.22 -8.22
N ASP A 307 7.28 10.36 -7.13
CA ASP A 307 7.53 9.28 -6.18
C ASP A 307 6.25 8.88 -5.44
N GLY A 308 5.45 9.87 -5.01
CA GLY A 308 4.14 9.62 -4.39
C GLY A 308 3.14 8.98 -5.36
N ALA A 309 3.09 9.43 -6.62
CA ALA A 309 2.21 8.81 -7.63
C ALA A 309 2.62 7.37 -7.97
N ALA A 310 3.92 7.07 -8.03
CA ALA A 310 4.42 5.71 -8.25
C ALA A 310 4.07 4.78 -7.07
N ALA A 311 4.23 5.27 -5.84
CA ALA A 311 3.83 4.56 -4.63
C ALA A 311 2.32 4.28 -4.60
N ALA A 312 1.50 5.30 -4.84
CA ALA A 312 0.04 5.18 -4.90
C ALA A 312 -0.40 4.15 -5.95
N ASN A 313 0.15 4.19 -7.17
CA ASN A 313 -0.17 3.23 -8.21
C ASN A 313 0.21 1.79 -7.84
N SER A 314 1.34 1.61 -7.16
CA SER A 314 1.79 0.29 -6.71
C SER A 314 0.85 -0.29 -5.65
N VAL A 315 0.38 0.55 -4.72
CA VAL A 315 -0.63 0.17 -3.71
C VAL A 315 -1.97 -0.13 -4.36
N PHE A 316 -2.45 0.74 -5.27
CA PHE A 316 -3.70 0.52 -5.99
C PHE A 316 -3.69 -0.76 -6.82
N ARG A 317 -2.55 -1.14 -7.41
CA ARG A 317 -2.47 -2.42 -8.14
C ARG A 317 -2.77 -3.62 -7.24
N VAL A 318 -2.34 -3.60 -5.98
CA VAL A 318 -2.63 -4.68 -5.01
C VAL A 318 -4.10 -4.63 -4.58
N ILE A 319 -4.60 -3.44 -4.30
CA ILE A 319 -5.98 -3.25 -3.83
C ILE A 319 -7.00 -3.58 -4.92
N ASP A 320 -6.78 -3.09 -6.14
CA ASP A 320 -7.69 -3.25 -7.28
C ASP A 320 -7.57 -4.65 -7.92
N ALA A 321 -6.52 -5.42 -7.59
CA ALA A 321 -6.39 -6.83 -8.00
C ALA A 321 -7.35 -7.77 -7.24
N VAL A 322 -7.91 -7.34 -6.11
CA VAL A 322 -8.92 -8.11 -5.39
C VAL A 322 -10.21 -8.08 -6.19
N ALA A 323 -10.66 -9.25 -6.65
CA ALA A 323 -11.94 -9.38 -7.33
C ALA A 323 -13.07 -8.83 -6.43
N ALA A 324 -13.97 -8.05 -7.01
CA ALA A 324 -15.13 -7.58 -6.27
C ALA A 324 -15.92 -8.78 -5.75
N PRO A 325 -16.34 -8.79 -4.47
CA PRO A 325 -17.27 -9.80 -4.00
C PRO A 325 -18.55 -9.76 -4.84
N PRO A 326 -19.29 -10.87 -4.95
CA PRO A 326 -20.56 -10.88 -5.65
C PRO A 326 -21.48 -9.80 -5.08
N ALA A 327 -22.31 -9.18 -5.92
CA ALA A 327 -23.13 -8.02 -5.53
C ALA A 327 -24.11 -8.32 -4.39
N ALA A 328 -24.53 -9.59 -4.27
CA ALA A 328 -25.32 -10.10 -3.16
C ALA A 328 -24.88 -11.55 -2.87
N PRO A 329 -23.87 -11.76 -1.99
CA PRO A 329 -23.43 -13.11 -1.65
C PRO A 329 -24.53 -13.87 -0.91
N MET A 330 -24.72 -15.13 -1.28
CA MET A 330 -25.65 -16.03 -0.60
C MET A 330 -25.05 -16.54 0.72
N ALA A 331 -25.90 -16.78 1.72
CA ALA A 331 -25.46 -17.44 2.94
C ALA A 331 -25.05 -18.89 2.63
N PRO A 332 -23.87 -19.35 3.08
CA PRO A 332 -23.40 -20.71 2.83
C PRO A 332 -24.31 -21.75 3.51
N PRO A 333 -24.75 -22.80 2.77
CA PRO A 333 -25.41 -23.94 3.39
C PRO A 333 -24.50 -24.64 4.41
N PRO A 334 -25.06 -25.25 5.47
CA PRO A 334 -24.26 -25.95 6.47
C PRO A 334 -23.65 -27.22 5.88
N PRO A 335 -22.33 -27.43 5.93
CA PRO A 335 -21.69 -28.66 5.41
C PRO A 335 -22.05 -29.90 6.25
N LYS A 336 -22.60 -29.72 7.47
CA LYS A 336 -23.15 -30.82 8.28
C LYS A 336 -24.43 -31.44 7.71
N THR A 337 -25.09 -30.77 6.77
CA THR A 337 -26.38 -31.21 6.22
C THR A 337 -26.45 -31.09 4.70
N SER A 338 -25.39 -30.58 4.07
CA SER A 338 -25.35 -30.26 2.65
C SER A 338 -24.15 -30.92 2.01
N GLU A 339 -24.35 -31.52 0.85
CA GLU A 339 -23.26 -32.09 0.05
C GLU A 339 -22.34 -31.00 -0.51
N ILE A 340 -21.07 -31.37 -0.73
CA ILE A 340 -20.09 -30.55 -1.44
C ILE A 340 -19.72 -31.30 -2.71
N VAL A 341 -19.95 -30.69 -3.87
CA VAL A 341 -19.73 -31.31 -5.18
C VAL A 341 -18.63 -30.54 -5.92
N PHE A 342 -17.59 -31.27 -6.32
CA PHE A 342 -16.64 -30.82 -7.32
C PHE A 342 -17.15 -31.31 -8.67
N ASP A 343 -17.48 -30.38 -9.56
CA ASP A 343 -17.98 -30.66 -10.91
C ASP A 343 -16.93 -30.23 -11.94
N ASN A 344 -16.16 -31.20 -12.45
CA ASN A 344 -15.18 -31.03 -13.51
C ASN A 344 -14.17 -29.88 -13.27
N VAL A 345 -13.73 -29.73 -12.02
CA VAL A 345 -12.96 -28.58 -11.55
C VAL A 345 -11.56 -28.62 -12.12
N SER A 346 -11.17 -27.54 -12.80
CA SER A 346 -9.80 -27.33 -13.27
C SER A 346 -9.28 -25.97 -12.81
N VAL A 347 -8.01 -25.92 -12.42
CA VAL A 347 -7.36 -24.70 -11.91
C VAL A 347 -6.06 -24.47 -12.66
N HIS A 348 -5.93 -23.27 -13.20
CA HIS A 348 -4.73 -22.81 -13.90
C HIS A 348 -4.24 -21.52 -13.26
N TYR A 349 -3.06 -21.57 -12.62
CA TYR A 349 -2.44 -20.37 -12.07
C TYR A 349 -1.82 -19.52 -13.18
N SER A 350 -1.86 -18.20 -13.00
CA SER A 350 -1.24 -17.25 -13.94
C SER A 350 0.25 -17.54 -14.10
N GLY A 351 0.69 -17.79 -15.34
CA GLY A 351 2.10 -18.05 -15.68
C GLY A 351 2.53 -19.51 -15.53
N ALA A 352 1.61 -20.44 -15.24
CA ALA A 352 1.89 -21.87 -15.33
C ALA A 352 1.66 -22.37 -16.76
N ASP A 353 2.52 -23.26 -17.28
CA ASP A 353 2.34 -23.83 -18.61
C ASP A 353 1.25 -24.92 -18.65
N GLN A 354 0.93 -25.53 -17.51
CA GLN A 354 -0.04 -26.60 -17.38
C GLN A 354 -1.05 -26.33 -16.26
N ALA A 355 -2.25 -26.87 -16.41
CA ALA A 355 -3.26 -26.84 -15.35
C ALA A 355 -2.71 -27.54 -14.11
N SER A 356 -2.81 -26.86 -12.96
CA SER A 356 -2.37 -27.37 -11.66
C SER A 356 -3.39 -28.30 -11.00
N LEU A 357 -4.62 -28.31 -11.52
CA LEU A 357 -5.66 -29.29 -11.25
C LEU A 357 -6.48 -29.46 -12.53
N SER A 358 -6.80 -30.69 -12.90
CA SER A 358 -7.50 -30.99 -14.17
C SER A 358 -8.68 -31.91 -13.92
N HIS A 359 -9.88 -31.45 -14.30
CA HIS A 359 -11.11 -32.24 -14.39
C HIS A 359 -11.49 -33.03 -13.12
N LEU A 360 -11.20 -32.48 -11.94
CA LEU A 360 -11.51 -33.15 -10.68
C LEU A 360 -13.02 -33.16 -10.44
N SER A 361 -13.60 -34.36 -10.29
CA SER A 361 -15.02 -34.54 -9.99
C SER A 361 -15.22 -35.55 -8.87
N PHE A 362 -15.94 -35.17 -7.82
CA PHE A 362 -16.36 -36.04 -6.72
C PHE A 362 -17.43 -35.31 -5.88
N ALA A 363 -18.14 -36.05 -5.03
CA ALA A 363 -19.07 -35.48 -4.06
C ALA A 363 -18.64 -35.89 -2.65
N LEU A 364 -18.80 -34.98 -1.68
CA LEU A 364 -18.65 -35.25 -0.26
C LEU A 364 -20.01 -35.12 0.39
N HIS A 365 -20.55 -36.23 0.89
CA HIS A 365 -21.79 -36.24 1.65
C HIS A 365 -21.55 -35.81 3.11
N PRO A 366 -22.59 -35.34 3.81
CA PRO A 366 -22.46 -34.97 5.21
C PRO A 366 -21.96 -36.13 6.09
N GLY A 367 -20.89 -35.89 6.84
CA GLY A 367 -20.28 -36.89 7.73
C GLY A 367 -19.28 -37.82 7.06
N GLU A 368 -19.18 -37.80 5.73
CA GLU A 368 -18.26 -38.63 4.95
C GLU A 368 -16.81 -38.13 5.04
N VAL A 369 -15.85 -39.05 4.96
CA VAL A 369 -14.42 -38.77 4.90
C VAL A 369 -13.89 -39.11 3.51
N VAL A 370 -13.50 -38.09 2.74
CA VAL A 370 -12.90 -38.25 1.41
C VAL A 370 -11.39 -38.04 1.49
N ALA A 371 -10.62 -39.01 1.01
CA ALA A 371 -9.17 -38.89 0.89
C ALA A 371 -8.74 -38.55 -0.55
N LEU A 372 -8.01 -37.46 -0.73
CA LEU A 372 -7.39 -37.10 -2.00
C LEU A 372 -6.03 -37.77 -2.13
N VAL A 373 -5.89 -38.71 -3.06
CA VAL A 373 -4.67 -39.51 -3.25
C VAL A 373 -3.99 -39.22 -4.59
N GLY A 374 -2.66 -39.17 -4.62
CA GLY A 374 -1.92 -38.89 -5.86
C GLY A 374 -0.47 -38.51 -5.62
N ARG A 375 0.34 -38.46 -6.68
CA ARG A 375 1.77 -38.10 -6.62
C ARG A 375 1.96 -36.68 -6.07
N SER A 376 3.14 -36.38 -5.51
CA SER A 376 3.46 -35.00 -5.15
C SER A 376 3.37 -34.08 -6.37
N GLY A 377 2.81 -32.88 -6.19
CA GLY A 377 2.56 -31.94 -7.28
C GLY A 377 1.32 -32.25 -8.16
N SER A 378 0.53 -33.28 -7.84
CA SER A 378 -0.64 -33.65 -8.68
C SER A 378 -1.84 -32.72 -8.61
N GLY A 379 -1.83 -31.71 -7.73
CA GLY A 379 -2.91 -30.73 -7.58
C GLY A 379 -3.77 -30.86 -6.31
N LYS A 380 -3.45 -31.80 -5.41
CA LYS A 380 -4.22 -32.03 -4.17
C LYS A 380 -4.40 -30.77 -3.33
N SER A 381 -3.31 -30.07 -2.98
CA SER A 381 -3.39 -28.81 -2.22
C SER A 381 -4.12 -27.73 -3.03
N THR A 382 -4.00 -27.73 -4.37
CA THR A 382 -4.78 -26.82 -5.24
C THR A 382 -6.29 -27.07 -5.12
N ALA A 383 -6.73 -28.32 -5.02
CA ALA A 383 -8.15 -28.65 -4.79
C ALA A 383 -8.66 -28.11 -3.43
N LEU A 384 -7.88 -28.27 -2.36
CA LEU A 384 -8.23 -27.68 -1.06
C LEU A 384 -8.27 -26.15 -1.13
N ASN A 385 -7.36 -25.54 -1.89
CA ASN A 385 -7.31 -24.10 -2.06
C ASN A 385 -8.53 -23.56 -2.81
N ALA A 386 -9.03 -24.33 -3.78
CA ALA A 386 -10.26 -24.01 -4.48
C ALA A 386 -11.47 -24.11 -3.54
N LEU A 387 -11.56 -25.18 -2.74
CA LEU A 387 -12.62 -25.35 -1.73
C LEU A 387 -12.65 -24.24 -0.67
N LEU A 388 -11.48 -23.80 -0.23
CA LEU A 388 -11.34 -22.69 0.74
C LEU A 388 -11.65 -21.32 0.10
N GLY A 389 -11.93 -21.28 -1.21
CA GLY A 389 -12.17 -20.05 -1.96
C GLY A 389 -10.93 -19.16 -2.07
N PHE A 390 -9.73 -19.72 -1.93
CA PHE A 390 -8.48 -18.97 -2.12
C PHE A 390 -8.07 -18.89 -3.59
N VAL A 391 -8.56 -19.81 -4.42
CA VAL A 391 -8.33 -19.83 -5.86
C VAL A 391 -9.65 -20.16 -6.54
N ARG A 392 -10.04 -19.38 -7.54
CA ARG A 392 -11.23 -19.69 -8.34
C ARG A 392 -10.89 -20.76 -9.38
N PRO A 393 -11.75 -21.77 -9.60
CA PRO A 393 -11.64 -22.65 -10.75
C PRO A 393 -11.58 -21.86 -12.07
N THR A 394 -10.72 -22.29 -12.99
CA THR A 394 -10.68 -21.78 -14.37
C THR A 394 -11.83 -22.36 -15.20
N SER A 395 -12.22 -23.60 -14.90
CA SER A 395 -13.40 -24.27 -15.45
C SER A 395 -13.97 -25.26 -14.42
N GLY A 396 -15.23 -25.66 -14.63
CA GLY A 396 -15.99 -26.42 -13.64
C GLY A 396 -16.48 -25.53 -12.49
N ALA A 397 -17.11 -26.14 -11.50
CA ALA A 397 -17.65 -25.45 -10.34
C ALA A 397 -17.50 -26.28 -9.06
N ILE A 398 -17.39 -25.61 -7.93
CA ILE A 398 -17.51 -26.25 -6.61
C ILE A 398 -18.85 -25.79 -6.05
N ARG A 399 -19.75 -26.73 -5.76
CA ARG A 399 -21.09 -26.42 -5.22
C ARG A 399 -21.22 -26.90 -3.80
N VAL A 400 -21.83 -26.10 -2.94
CA VAL A 400 -22.16 -26.46 -1.55
C VAL A 400 -23.67 -26.39 -1.42
N GLY A 401 -24.33 -27.52 -1.15
CA GLY A 401 -25.79 -27.60 -1.11
C GLY A 401 -26.47 -27.09 -2.39
N GLY A 402 -25.84 -27.33 -3.55
CA GLY A 402 -26.32 -26.89 -4.87
C GLY A 402 -25.97 -25.46 -5.26
N ILE A 403 -25.41 -24.63 -4.37
CA ILE A 403 -25.01 -23.24 -4.66
C ILE A 403 -23.53 -23.21 -5.06
N ASP A 404 -23.19 -22.51 -6.14
CA ASP A 404 -21.78 -22.32 -6.53
C ASP A 404 -21.02 -21.54 -5.46
N LEU A 405 -19.84 -22.03 -5.09
CA LEU A 405 -18.94 -21.38 -4.14
C LEU A 405 -18.56 -19.95 -4.56
N ALA A 406 -18.61 -19.63 -5.86
CA ALA A 406 -18.37 -18.30 -6.38
C ALA A 406 -19.43 -17.26 -5.96
N ASP A 407 -20.64 -17.71 -5.62
CA ASP A 407 -21.80 -16.89 -5.25
C ASP A 407 -22.06 -16.84 -3.74
N ILE A 408 -21.31 -17.64 -2.96
CA ILE A 408 -21.42 -17.73 -1.50
C ILE A 408 -20.57 -16.65 -0.81
N ASP A 409 -21.02 -16.16 0.36
CA ASP A 409 -20.17 -15.40 1.28
C ASP A 409 -19.00 -16.28 1.77
N LEU A 410 -17.82 -16.08 1.17
CA LEU A 410 -16.61 -16.85 1.47
C LEU A 410 -16.14 -16.70 2.92
N ASP A 411 -16.40 -15.57 3.57
CA ASP A 411 -16.01 -15.41 4.98
C ASP A 411 -16.94 -16.21 5.89
N ALA A 412 -18.25 -16.23 5.58
CA ALA A 412 -19.19 -17.13 6.25
C ALA A 412 -18.89 -18.60 5.96
N TRP A 413 -18.46 -18.94 4.74
CA TRP A 413 -18.11 -20.31 4.37
C TRP A 413 -16.90 -20.78 5.15
N ARG A 414 -15.81 -20.01 5.12
CA ARG A 414 -14.59 -20.32 5.87
C ARG A 414 -14.82 -20.39 7.37
N ARG A 415 -15.82 -19.67 7.92
CA ARG A 415 -16.21 -19.80 9.34
C ARG A 415 -16.62 -21.24 9.70
N GLN A 416 -17.26 -21.95 8.76
CA GLN A 416 -17.76 -23.32 8.93
C GLN A 416 -16.70 -24.41 8.68
N ILE A 417 -15.45 -24.05 8.39
CA ILE A 417 -14.37 -25.00 8.08
C ILE A 417 -13.30 -24.97 9.18
N ALA A 418 -12.85 -26.16 9.58
CA ALA A 418 -11.65 -26.35 10.39
C ALA A 418 -10.50 -26.82 9.49
N TRP A 419 -9.56 -25.92 9.22
CA TRP A 419 -8.45 -26.14 8.30
C TRP A 419 -7.12 -26.38 9.03
N VAL A 420 -6.40 -27.42 8.61
CA VAL A 420 -5.00 -27.68 8.97
C VAL A 420 -4.20 -27.77 7.67
N GLY A 421 -3.37 -26.77 7.40
CA GLY A 421 -2.50 -26.76 6.22
C GLY A 421 -1.20 -27.55 6.43
N GLN A 422 -0.48 -27.84 5.34
CA GLN A 422 0.79 -28.58 5.38
C GLN A 422 1.85 -27.91 6.27
N ASN A 423 1.89 -26.56 6.22
CA ASN A 423 2.73 -25.69 7.03
C ASN A 423 1.84 -24.67 7.78
N PRO A 424 1.27 -25.04 8.94
CA PRO A 424 0.38 -24.15 9.68
C PRO A 424 1.14 -22.94 10.24
N GLY A 425 0.61 -21.74 9.99
CA GLY A 425 1.14 -20.50 10.56
C GLY A 425 0.86 -20.37 12.05
N MET A 426 1.83 -19.83 12.78
CA MET A 426 1.75 -19.55 14.22
C MET A 426 1.91 -18.06 14.48
N LEU A 427 1.12 -17.55 15.43
CA LEU A 427 1.23 -16.18 15.90
C LEU A 427 2.14 -16.13 17.12
N ARG A 428 2.85 -15.00 17.28
CA ARG A 428 3.57 -14.69 18.51
C ARG A 428 2.62 -14.71 19.70
N GLY A 429 3.02 -15.34 20.80
CA GLY A 429 2.17 -15.52 21.98
C GLY A 429 2.54 -16.81 22.72
N THR A 430 1.54 -17.60 23.09
CA THR A 430 1.72 -18.94 23.67
C THR A 430 1.07 -20.03 22.82
N ILE A 431 1.40 -21.30 23.07
CA ILE A 431 0.68 -22.44 22.47
C ILE A 431 -0.83 -22.32 22.72
N GLY A 432 -1.24 -22.06 23.97
CA GLY A 432 -2.64 -21.91 24.36
C GLY A 432 -3.34 -20.79 23.58
N SER A 433 -2.69 -19.63 23.41
CA SER A 433 -3.24 -18.53 22.62
C SER A 433 -3.42 -18.89 21.13
N ASN A 434 -2.51 -19.69 20.58
CA ASN A 434 -2.60 -20.16 19.20
C ASN A 434 -3.72 -21.19 19.02
N ILE A 435 -3.98 -22.03 20.01
CA ILE A 435 -5.09 -22.99 20.00
C ILE A 435 -6.42 -22.24 20.12
N ALA A 436 -6.49 -21.23 21.01
CA ALA A 436 -7.68 -20.42 21.26
C ALA A 436 -8.19 -19.65 20.02
N ILE A 437 -7.38 -19.48 18.97
CA ILE A 437 -7.84 -18.94 17.67
C ILE A 437 -9.03 -19.74 17.11
N GLY A 438 -9.08 -21.06 17.38
CA GLY A 438 -10.20 -21.92 16.95
C GLY A 438 -11.51 -21.61 17.66
N TYR A 439 -11.44 -21.19 18.94
CA TYR A 439 -12.57 -20.75 19.73
C TYR A 439 -12.09 -19.83 20.88
N PRO A 440 -12.18 -18.49 20.74
CA PRO A 440 -11.57 -17.55 21.69
C PRO A 440 -12.09 -17.61 23.13
N LYS A 441 -13.27 -18.21 23.34
CA LYS A 441 -13.90 -18.38 24.65
C LYS A 441 -13.57 -19.74 25.30
N ALA A 442 -12.63 -20.49 24.75
CA ALA A 442 -12.23 -21.79 25.29
C ALA A 442 -11.61 -21.67 26.69
N THR A 443 -12.00 -22.55 27.60
CA THR A 443 -11.36 -22.68 28.92
C THR A 443 -10.01 -23.36 28.81
N GLN A 444 -9.12 -23.19 29.79
CA GLN A 444 -7.84 -23.90 29.80
C GLN A 444 -7.99 -25.44 29.74
N SER A 445 -9.03 -26.00 30.36
CA SER A 445 -9.31 -27.44 30.30
C SER A 445 -9.70 -27.89 28.89
N GLN A 446 -10.49 -27.09 28.16
CA GLN A 446 -10.82 -27.34 26.75
C GLN A 446 -9.58 -27.25 25.86
N LEU A 447 -8.73 -26.24 26.06
CA LEU A 447 -7.46 -26.10 25.33
C LEU A 447 -6.55 -27.32 25.55
N ARG A 448 -6.38 -27.76 26.80
CA ARG A 448 -5.58 -28.93 27.17
C ARG A 448 -6.13 -30.21 26.53
N SER A 449 -7.44 -30.45 26.66
CA SER A 449 -8.10 -31.64 26.11
C SER A 449 -7.96 -31.72 24.59
N ALA A 450 -8.14 -30.60 23.88
CA ALA A 450 -7.95 -30.55 22.44
C ALA A 450 -6.50 -30.83 22.03
N LEU A 451 -5.53 -30.32 22.80
CA LEU A 451 -4.10 -30.56 22.56
C LEU A 451 -3.70 -32.02 22.82
N ASP A 452 -4.24 -32.66 23.86
CA ASP A 452 -4.02 -34.08 24.16
C ASP A 452 -4.55 -34.98 23.04
N ARG A 453 -5.75 -34.68 22.54
CA ARG A 453 -6.36 -35.42 21.42
C ARG A 453 -5.64 -35.19 20.08
N ALA A 454 -5.00 -34.03 19.93
CA ALA A 454 -4.10 -33.76 18.82
C ALA A 454 -2.70 -34.41 18.98
N GLY A 455 -2.47 -35.21 20.02
CA GLY A 455 -1.20 -35.90 20.28
C GLY A 455 -0.10 -35.00 20.86
N GLY A 456 -0.46 -33.85 21.44
CA GLY A 456 0.46 -32.86 22.02
C GLY A 456 0.53 -32.89 23.55
N GLN A 457 0.40 -34.07 24.17
CA GLN A 457 0.44 -34.23 25.64
C GLN A 457 1.74 -33.73 26.28
N ASP A 458 2.83 -33.69 25.52
CA ASP A 458 4.16 -33.20 25.87
C ASP A 458 4.28 -31.66 25.83
N LEU A 459 3.30 -30.97 25.24
CA LEU A 459 3.34 -29.53 25.00
C LEU A 459 2.60 -28.74 26.08
N ALA A 460 3.30 -27.84 26.77
CA ALA A 460 2.72 -26.94 27.75
C ALA A 460 1.98 -25.76 27.09
N LEU A 461 0.78 -25.42 27.59
CA LEU A 461 -0.06 -24.35 27.00
C LEU A 461 0.54 -22.95 27.14
N ASP A 462 1.33 -22.72 28.19
CA ASP A 462 2.00 -21.46 28.50
C ASP A 462 3.35 -21.27 27.80
N ARG A 463 3.83 -22.30 27.08
CA ARG A 463 5.09 -22.22 26.31
C ARG A 463 5.05 -21.02 25.36
N PRO A 464 5.99 -20.06 25.50
CA PRO A 464 6.04 -18.87 24.66
C PRO A 464 6.52 -19.22 23.25
N LEU A 465 5.95 -18.52 22.26
CA LEU A 465 6.24 -18.64 20.85
C LEU A 465 6.67 -17.27 20.31
N ALA A 466 7.81 -17.25 19.63
CA ALA A 466 8.27 -16.07 18.89
C ALA A 466 7.60 -16.02 17.50
N ASP A 467 8.07 -15.13 16.63
CA ASP A 467 7.44 -14.89 15.33
C ASP A 467 7.46 -16.16 14.46
N ASP A 468 6.37 -16.40 13.73
CA ASP A 468 6.13 -17.60 12.91
C ASP A 468 6.30 -18.96 13.64
N GLY A 469 6.13 -18.96 14.97
CA GLY A 469 6.24 -20.17 15.78
C GLY A 469 7.67 -20.67 15.94
N GLU A 470 8.66 -19.77 15.83
CA GLU A 470 10.02 -20.06 16.24
C GLU A 470 10.01 -20.60 17.69
N GLY A 471 10.66 -21.76 17.85
CA GLY A 471 10.57 -22.56 19.07
C GLY A 471 9.71 -23.81 18.97
N LEU A 472 9.02 -24.08 17.85
CA LEU A 472 8.33 -25.35 17.59
C LEU A 472 8.86 -26.08 16.35
N SER A 473 9.05 -27.39 16.49
CA SER A 473 9.25 -28.29 15.35
C SER A 473 8.04 -28.30 14.42
N ALA A 474 8.23 -28.77 13.18
CA ALA A 474 7.14 -28.87 12.21
C ALA A 474 6.00 -29.79 12.69
N GLY A 475 6.33 -30.89 13.37
CA GLY A 475 5.35 -31.80 13.96
C GLY A 475 4.56 -31.15 15.11
N GLU A 476 5.24 -30.45 16.03
CA GLU A 476 4.56 -29.70 17.10
C GLU A 476 3.61 -28.64 16.54
N ARG A 477 4.01 -27.92 15.48
CA ARG A 477 3.14 -26.93 14.82
C ARG A 477 1.85 -27.56 14.27
N ARG A 478 1.94 -28.74 13.63
CA ARG A 478 0.77 -29.48 13.14
C ARG A 478 -0.16 -29.91 14.27
N ARG A 479 0.39 -30.41 15.38
CA ARG A 479 -0.40 -30.77 16.57
C ARG A 479 -1.16 -29.58 17.15
N VAL A 480 -0.50 -28.43 17.27
CA VAL A 480 -1.13 -27.18 17.72
C VAL A 480 -2.23 -26.73 16.75
N ALA A 481 -2.00 -26.81 15.45
CA ALA A 481 -3.01 -26.47 14.43
C ALA A 481 -4.19 -27.45 14.42
N LEU A 482 -3.95 -28.73 14.66
CA LEU A 482 -5.00 -29.73 14.78
C LEU A 482 -5.84 -29.52 16.05
N ALA A 483 -5.22 -29.19 17.19
CA ALA A 483 -5.94 -28.81 18.40
C ALA A 483 -6.84 -27.58 18.17
N ARG A 484 -6.33 -26.57 17.45
CA ARG A 484 -7.10 -25.40 16.99
C ARG A 484 -8.30 -25.82 16.13
N ALA A 485 -8.12 -26.78 15.22
CA ALA A 485 -9.17 -27.29 14.34
C ALA A 485 -10.24 -28.08 15.13
N LEU A 486 -9.84 -28.94 16.07
CA LEU A 486 -10.75 -29.70 16.94
C LEU A 486 -11.67 -28.78 17.75
N LEU A 487 -11.11 -27.76 18.42
CA LEU A 487 -11.92 -26.79 19.17
C LEU A 487 -12.92 -26.06 18.28
N ARG A 488 -12.51 -25.75 17.05
CA ARG A 488 -13.36 -25.05 16.11
C ARG A 488 -14.56 -25.89 15.67
N ILE A 489 -14.39 -27.20 15.55
CA ILE A 489 -15.48 -28.13 15.26
C ILE A 489 -16.43 -28.27 16.46
N GLU A 490 -15.86 -28.45 17.65
CA GLU A 490 -16.63 -28.75 18.87
C GLU A 490 -17.38 -27.55 19.41
N PHE A 491 -16.72 -26.39 19.45
CA PHE A 491 -17.26 -25.17 20.08
C PHE A 491 -17.47 -24.02 19.09
N GLY A 492 -16.73 -24.01 17.98
CA GLY A 492 -16.80 -22.98 16.94
C GLY A 492 -17.84 -23.24 15.84
N HIS A 493 -18.64 -24.31 15.98
CA HIS A 493 -19.67 -24.74 15.02
C HIS A 493 -19.17 -25.03 13.60
N ALA A 494 -17.88 -25.31 13.40
CA ALA A 494 -17.41 -25.79 12.11
C ALA A 494 -18.03 -27.17 11.79
N GLY A 495 -18.31 -27.38 10.51
CA GLY A 495 -19.01 -28.54 9.98
C GLY A 495 -18.24 -29.26 8.87
N LEU A 496 -16.96 -28.95 8.70
CA LEU A 496 -16.09 -29.61 7.73
C LEU A 496 -14.64 -29.56 8.21
N PHE A 497 -13.95 -30.70 8.14
CA PHE A 497 -12.49 -30.76 8.24
C PHE A 497 -11.84 -30.65 6.87
N VAL A 498 -10.78 -29.84 6.78
CA VAL A 498 -9.90 -29.77 5.60
C VAL A 498 -8.48 -29.95 6.09
N LEU A 499 -7.90 -31.12 5.85
CA LEU A 499 -6.64 -31.55 6.46
C LEU A 499 -5.59 -31.85 5.38
N ASP A 500 -4.48 -31.12 5.38
CA ASP A 500 -3.35 -31.32 4.47
C ASP A 500 -2.15 -31.90 5.24
N GLU A 501 -1.95 -33.21 5.12
CA GLU A 501 -0.93 -34.00 5.83
C GLU A 501 -0.93 -33.82 7.36
N PRO A 502 -2.08 -33.97 8.05
CA PRO A 502 -2.21 -33.61 9.46
C PRO A 502 -1.36 -34.46 10.41
N THR A 503 -0.99 -35.70 10.03
CA THR A 503 -0.23 -36.63 10.88
C THR A 503 1.23 -36.80 10.47
N ALA A 504 1.72 -36.00 9.51
CA ALA A 504 3.09 -36.11 9.05
C ALA A 504 4.10 -35.80 10.18
N GLY A 505 4.99 -36.76 10.44
CA GLY A 505 6.02 -36.66 11.48
C GLY A 505 5.56 -37.05 12.89
N LEU A 506 4.35 -37.62 13.06
CA LEU A 506 3.89 -38.18 14.33
C LEU A 506 4.36 -39.63 14.53
N ASP A 507 4.58 -40.01 15.79
CA ASP A 507 4.65 -41.42 16.17
C ASP A 507 3.27 -42.10 16.02
N GLN A 508 3.27 -43.43 16.04
CA GLN A 508 2.07 -44.24 15.80
C GLN A 508 0.99 -44.02 16.87
N ALA A 509 1.38 -43.83 18.14
CA ALA A 509 0.43 -43.63 19.24
C ALA A 509 -0.28 -42.28 19.14
N SER A 510 0.45 -41.24 18.76
CA SER A 510 -0.09 -39.89 18.53
C SER A 510 -0.96 -39.85 17.28
N GLU A 511 -0.56 -40.54 16.21
CA GLU A 511 -1.38 -40.68 15.01
C GLU A 511 -2.72 -41.37 15.29
N ALA A 512 -2.71 -42.47 16.05
CA ALA A 512 -3.95 -43.16 16.42
C ALA A 512 -4.92 -42.25 17.20
N ARG A 513 -4.40 -41.38 18.08
CA ARG A 513 -5.22 -40.38 18.79
C ARG A 513 -5.83 -39.36 17.84
N VAL A 514 -5.07 -38.89 16.87
CA VAL A 514 -5.54 -37.94 15.86
C VAL A 514 -6.64 -38.57 15.01
N VAL A 515 -6.44 -39.78 14.50
CA VAL A 515 -7.43 -40.52 13.72
C VAL A 515 -8.71 -40.72 14.52
N ALA A 516 -8.59 -41.16 15.79
CA ALA A 516 -9.73 -41.31 16.68
C ALA A 516 -10.46 -39.98 16.95
N ALA A 517 -9.73 -38.87 17.11
CA ALA A 517 -10.30 -37.56 17.35
C ALA A 517 -11.06 -37.01 16.12
N VAL A 518 -10.54 -37.24 14.91
CA VAL A 518 -11.21 -36.87 13.66
C VAL A 518 -12.47 -37.72 13.46
N SER A 519 -12.36 -39.04 13.61
CA SER A 519 -13.50 -39.96 13.50
C SER A 519 -14.61 -39.64 14.52
N ALA A 520 -14.25 -39.43 15.79
CA ALA A 520 -15.20 -39.13 16.86
C ALA A 520 -15.93 -37.79 16.70
N SER A 521 -15.45 -36.90 15.82
CA SER A 521 -16.13 -35.63 15.57
C SER A 521 -17.48 -35.82 14.86
N GLY A 522 -17.64 -36.89 14.07
CA GLY A 522 -18.82 -37.14 13.25
C GLY A 522 -19.07 -36.11 12.15
N VAL A 523 -18.07 -35.28 11.84
CA VAL A 523 -18.15 -34.22 10.83
C VAL A 523 -17.43 -34.67 9.56
N GLY A 524 -17.95 -34.29 8.40
CA GLY A 524 -17.31 -34.62 7.12
C GLY A 524 -15.88 -34.07 7.03
N ALA A 525 -15.02 -34.76 6.28
CA ALA A 525 -13.61 -34.40 6.17
C ALA A 525 -13.07 -34.61 4.75
N ILE A 526 -12.27 -33.66 4.27
CA ILE A 526 -11.41 -33.85 3.10
C ILE A 526 -9.97 -33.89 3.58
N VAL A 527 -9.29 -35.00 3.30
CA VAL A 527 -7.95 -35.29 3.82
C VAL A 527 -6.97 -35.55 2.69
N ILE A 528 -5.81 -34.91 2.75
CA ILE A 528 -4.62 -35.33 2.00
C ILE A 528 -3.70 -36.03 2.98
N SER A 529 -3.39 -37.31 2.72
CA SER A 529 -2.46 -38.06 3.54
C SER A 529 -1.77 -39.17 2.73
N HIS A 530 -0.56 -39.51 3.14
CA HIS A 530 0.17 -40.69 2.68
C HIS A 530 0.19 -41.80 3.73
N ARG A 531 -0.49 -41.61 4.87
CA ARG A 531 -0.45 -42.50 6.03
C ARG A 531 -1.65 -43.43 6.00
N GLU A 532 -1.39 -44.73 6.03
CA GLU A 532 -2.43 -45.78 5.93
C GLU A 532 -3.55 -45.60 6.96
N ALA A 533 -3.21 -45.21 8.20
CA ALA A 533 -4.21 -45.04 9.27
C ALA A 533 -5.29 -43.99 8.96
N LEU A 534 -4.96 -42.92 8.21
CA LEU A 534 -5.94 -41.93 7.77
C LEU A 534 -6.65 -42.35 6.49
N LEU A 535 -5.98 -43.08 5.60
CA LEU A 535 -6.58 -43.60 4.37
C LEU A 535 -7.62 -44.69 4.68
N GLN A 536 -7.40 -45.49 5.71
CA GLN A 536 -8.36 -46.49 6.19
C GLN A 536 -9.62 -45.88 6.82
N LEU A 537 -9.56 -44.62 7.25
CA LEU A 537 -10.73 -43.88 7.75
C LEU A 537 -11.59 -43.33 6.60
N ALA A 538 -11.05 -43.25 5.38
CA ALA A 538 -11.75 -42.65 4.26
C ALA A 538 -12.84 -43.58 3.72
N ASP A 539 -14.05 -43.04 3.59
CA ASP A 539 -15.17 -43.69 2.93
C ASP A 539 -14.95 -43.77 1.42
N GLU A 540 -14.32 -42.73 0.85
CA GLU A 540 -13.95 -42.65 -0.57
C GLU A 540 -12.50 -42.17 -0.75
N MET A 541 -11.78 -42.79 -1.69
CA MET A 541 -10.47 -42.36 -2.14
C MET A 541 -10.54 -41.79 -3.55
N VAL A 542 -10.28 -40.49 -3.70
CA VAL A 542 -10.36 -39.79 -4.98
C VAL A 542 -8.95 -39.58 -5.54
N PRO A 543 -8.62 -40.17 -6.71
CA PRO A 543 -7.33 -39.97 -7.34
C PRO A 543 -7.23 -38.56 -7.96
N VAL A 544 -6.17 -37.84 -7.61
CA VAL A 544 -5.85 -36.52 -8.15
C VAL A 544 -4.60 -36.60 -9.01
N GLY A 545 -4.73 -36.27 -10.30
CA GLY A 545 -3.62 -36.18 -11.24
C GLY A 545 -4.09 -35.72 -12.62
N SER A 546 -3.16 -35.16 -13.41
CA SER A 546 -3.42 -34.84 -14.81
C SER A 546 -3.64 -36.14 -15.58
N GLN A 547 -4.89 -36.42 -15.98
CA GLN A 547 -5.08 -37.32 -17.10
C GLN A 547 -4.50 -36.64 -18.34
N PRO A 548 -3.61 -37.30 -19.11
CA PRO A 548 -3.27 -36.79 -20.42
C PRO A 548 -4.57 -36.70 -21.23
N ALA A 549 -4.82 -35.54 -21.84
CA ALA A 549 -5.93 -35.33 -22.76
C ALA A 549 -5.81 -36.37 -23.90
N GLY A 550 -6.58 -37.46 -23.83
CA GLY A 550 -6.50 -38.54 -24.82
C GLY A 550 -7.07 -39.90 -24.41
N ALA A 551 -7.40 -40.17 -23.15
CA ALA A 551 -7.95 -41.45 -22.74
C ALA A 551 -9.47 -41.40 -22.50
N VAL A 552 -10.24 -41.09 -23.53
CA VAL A 552 -11.68 -41.41 -23.59
C VAL A 552 -11.89 -42.26 -24.83
N GLY A 553 -12.17 -43.55 -24.64
CA GLY A 553 -12.60 -44.47 -25.69
C GLY A 553 -11.73 -45.71 -25.88
N SER A 554 -11.95 -46.74 -25.07
CA SER A 554 -12.03 -48.11 -25.58
C SER A 554 -12.85 -48.94 -24.60
N GLU A 555 -14.04 -49.34 -25.05
CA GLU A 555 -14.85 -50.38 -24.43
C GLU A 555 -14.05 -51.70 -24.34
N PRO A 556 -14.36 -52.58 -23.38
CA PRO A 556 -13.82 -53.92 -23.38
C PRO A 556 -14.59 -54.78 -24.39
N GLU A 557 -14.03 -55.03 -25.57
CA GLU A 557 -14.49 -56.17 -26.39
C GLU A 557 -14.04 -57.48 -25.71
N GLY A 558 -15.00 -58.12 -25.04
CA GLY A 558 -14.96 -59.56 -24.83
C GLY A 558 -15.32 -60.28 -26.13
N GLY A 559 -14.55 -61.30 -26.51
CA GLY A 559 -14.91 -62.13 -27.66
C GLY A 559 -13.87 -63.15 -28.11
N ARG A 560 -13.86 -64.30 -27.41
CA ARG A 560 -13.30 -65.63 -27.76
C ARG A 560 -11.79 -65.84 -27.79
#